data_AF-A0A352V0E4-F1
#
_entry.id   AF-A0A352V0E4-F1
#
_cell.length_a   1.000
_cell.length_b   1.000
_cell.length_c   1.000
_cell.angle_alpha   90.00
_cell.angle_beta   90.00
_cell.angle_gamma   90.00
#
_symmetry.space_group_name_H-M   'P 1'
#
loop_
_entity.id
_entity.type
_entity.pdbx_description
1 polymer ?
#
loop_
_entity_poly.entity_id
_entity_poly.type
_entity_poly.pdbx_seq_one_letter_code
_entity_poly.pdbx_strand_id
1 'polypeptide(L)'
;MLMRLAYRINATLERYLPEQRLFLKSDSSTRFIRLRPATQASALAIGALLIGWTFTATAIVAIDSIAAGSGEDTVARQQQMFEQRLVALSNDRDRRAEEAVRAQERFNVALAEMSRMQTRLLASEDSRKELETGIDVIQNTLRRTIEERDAARAALDSAKLAAAPGSGR
;
A
#
# COMPACT_ATOMS: atom_id res chain seq x y z
N MET A 1 -40.66 -53.32 -40.83
CA MET A 1 -40.84 -52.04 -40.09
C MET A 1 -40.10 -50.87 -40.76
N LEU A 2 -38.82 -51.04 -41.12
CA LEU A 2 -37.99 -50.03 -41.82
C LEU A 2 -38.61 -49.48 -43.12
N MET A 3 -39.27 -50.35 -43.91
CA MET A 3 -39.88 -49.95 -45.19
C MET A 3 -41.10 -49.03 -45.03
N ARG A 4 -41.85 -49.16 -43.92
CA ARG A 4 -42.96 -48.24 -43.58
C ARG A 4 -42.43 -46.90 -43.09
N LEU A 5 -41.31 -46.89 -42.36
CA LEU A 5 -40.69 -45.67 -41.86
C LEU A 5 -40.07 -44.86 -43.01
N ALA A 6 -39.35 -45.53 -43.92
CA ALA A 6 -38.80 -44.91 -45.13
C ALA A 6 -39.89 -44.30 -46.02
N TYR A 7 -41.02 -45.01 -46.18
CA TYR A 7 -42.16 -44.50 -46.96
C TYR A 7 -42.81 -43.27 -46.31
N ARG A 8 -42.98 -43.27 -44.98
CA ARG A 8 -43.52 -42.11 -44.25
C ARG A 8 -42.58 -40.90 -44.29
N ILE A 9 -41.27 -41.12 -44.12
CA ILE A 9 -40.26 -40.07 -44.24
C ILE A 9 -40.28 -39.49 -45.65
N ASN A 10 -40.34 -40.33 -46.68
CA ASN A 10 -40.40 -39.89 -48.07
C ASN A 10 -41.67 -39.08 -48.36
N ALA A 11 -42.85 -39.56 -47.92
CA ALA A 11 -44.12 -38.85 -48.09
C ALA A 11 -44.18 -37.50 -47.36
N THR A 12 -43.55 -37.38 -46.18
CA THR A 12 -43.43 -36.10 -45.48
C THR A 12 -42.42 -35.16 -46.13
N LEU A 13 -41.33 -35.70 -46.69
CA LEU A 13 -40.31 -34.94 -47.41
C LEU A 13 -40.79 -34.49 -48.79
N GLU A 14 -41.62 -35.25 -49.49
CA GLU A 14 -42.21 -34.88 -50.80
C GLU A 14 -42.93 -33.52 -50.77
N ARG A 15 -43.48 -33.15 -49.60
CA ARG A 15 -44.17 -31.87 -49.40
C ARG A 15 -43.22 -30.67 -49.33
N TYR A 16 -41.97 -30.88 -48.94
CA TYR A 16 -40.95 -29.83 -48.81
C TYR A 16 -39.84 -29.91 -49.88
N LEU A 17 -39.54 -31.12 -50.37
CA LEU A 17 -38.59 -31.44 -51.43
C LEU A 17 -39.29 -32.29 -52.49
N PRO A 18 -39.93 -31.65 -53.49
CA PRO A 18 -40.57 -32.38 -54.58
C PRO A 18 -39.52 -33.14 -55.41
N GLU A 19 -39.91 -34.28 -55.97
CA GLU A 19 -39.05 -35.08 -56.85
C GLU A 19 -38.49 -34.24 -58.00
N GLN A 20 -37.17 -34.01 -58.00
CA GLN A 20 -36.53 -33.33 -59.12
C GLN A 20 -36.03 -34.35 -60.14
N ARG A 21 -36.48 -34.17 -61.38
CA ARG A 21 -36.01 -34.93 -62.53
C ARG A 21 -34.92 -34.10 -63.19
N LEU A 22 -33.68 -34.51 -63.02
CA LEU A 22 -32.54 -33.84 -63.65
C LEU A 22 -32.26 -34.52 -64.99
N PHE A 23 -32.29 -33.74 -66.06
CA PHE A 23 -31.98 -34.20 -67.41
C PHE A 23 -30.55 -33.76 -67.72
N LEU A 24 -29.59 -34.68 -67.56
CA LEU A 24 -28.24 -34.44 -68.01
C LEU A 24 -28.14 -34.88 -69.47
N LYS A 25 -28.04 -33.91 -70.37
CA LYS A 25 -27.68 -34.13 -71.76
C LYS A 25 -26.15 -34.07 -71.86
N SER A 26 -25.53 -35.20 -72.17
CA SER A 26 -24.11 -35.26 -72.58
C SER A 26 -24.06 -35.53 -74.08
N ASP A 27 -23.00 -35.12 -74.77
CA ASP A 27 -22.89 -35.13 -76.23
C ASP A 27 -23.14 -36.50 -76.90
N SER A 28 -23.08 -37.61 -76.17
CA SER A 28 -23.39 -38.96 -76.67
C SER A 28 -24.61 -39.66 -76.05
N SER A 29 -25.26 -39.11 -75.01
CA SER A 29 -26.55 -39.64 -74.49
C SER A 29 -27.24 -38.71 -73.48
N THR A 30 -28.58 -38.71 -73.47
CA THR A 30 -29.39 -38.08 -72.42
C THR A 30 -29.72 -39.11 -71.33
N ARG A 31 -29.14 -38.96 -70.14
CA ARG A 31 -29.41 -39.87 -69.01
C ARG A 31 -30.39 -39.22 -68.04
N PHE A 32 -31.50 -39.91 -67.81
CA PHE A 32 -32.55 -39.46 -66.89
C PHE A 32 -32.21 -39.93 -65.47
N ILE A 33 -31.97 -39.00 -64.56
CA ILE A 33 -31.73 -39.31 -63.15
C ILE A 33 -32.89 -38.73 -62.34
N ARG A 34 -33.62 -39.60 -61.64
CA ARG A 34 -34.68 -39.21 -60.71
C ARG A 34 -34.07 -39.11 -59.32
N LEU A 35 -34.04 -37.90 -58.78
CA LEU A 35 -33.61 -37.69 -57.41
C LEU A 35 -34.80 -37.92 -56.49
N ARG A 36 -34.73 -38.97 -55.69
CA ARG A 36 -35.75 -39.24 -54.68
C ARG A 36 -35.65 -38.18 -53.57
N PRO A 37 -36.76 -37.75 -52.96
CA PRO A 37 -36.76 -36.74 -51.90
C PRO A 37 -35.85 -37.13 -50.73
N ALA A 38 -35.81 -38.41 -50.37
CA ALA A 38 -34.88 -38.94 -49.37
C ALA A 38 -33.39 -38.71 -49.72
N THR A 39 -33.01 -38.85 -50.99
CA THR A 39 -31.61 -38.63 -51.42
C THR A 39 -31.23 -37.15 -51.47
N GLN A 40 -32.18 -36.26 -51.73
CA GLN A 40 -31.95 -34.81 -51.66
C GLN A 40 -31.79 -34.35 -50.21
N ALA A 41 -32.64 -34.85 -49.31
CA ALA A 41 -32.54 -34.52 -47.89
C ALA A 41 -31.24 -35.02 -47.26
N SER A 42 -30.78 -36.23 -47.60
CA SER A 42 -29.49 -36.71 -47.12
C SER A 42 -28.33 -35.89 -47.68
N ALA A 43 -28.36 -35.51 -48.96
CA ALA A 43 -27.34 -34.64 -49.54
C ALA A 43 -27.29 -33.26 -48.86
N LEU A 44 -28.44 -32.65 -48.57
CA LEU A 44 -28.52 -31.39 -47.83
C LEU A 44 -28.03 -31.54 -46.38
N ALA A 45 -28.43 -32.61 -45.69
CA ALA A 45 -27.99 -32.84 -44.31
C ALA A 45 -26.47 -33.01 -44.22
N ILE A 46 -25.88 -33.78 -45.14
CA ILE A 46 -24.43 -33.97 -45.22
C ILE A 46 -23.74 -32.65 -45.56
N GLY A 47 -24.25 -31.88 -46.53
CA GLY A 47 -23.71 -30.58 -46.89
C GLY A 47 -23.76 -29.57 -45.74
N ALA A 48 -24.89 -29.49 -45.04
CA ALA A 48 -25.06 -28.61 -43.87
C ALA A 48 -24.12 -29.00 -42.73
N LEU A 49 -23.93 -30.30 -42.48
CA LEU A 49 -23.01 -30.79 -41.45
C LEU A 49 -21.56 -30.45 -41.79
N LEU A 50 -21.16 -30.63 -43.05
CA LEU A 50 -19.81 -30.26 -43.51
C LEU A 50 -19.56 -28.75 -43.36
N ILE A 51 -20.50 -27.91 -43.78
CA ILE A 51 -20.37 -26.45 -43.63
C ILE A 51 -20.34 -26.04 -42.15
N GLY A 52 -21.21 -26.63 -41.34
CA GLY A 52 -21.21 -26.41 -39.89
C GLY A 52 -19.87 -26.80 -39.28
N TRP A 53 -19.33 -27.95 -39.65
CA TRP A 53 -18.04 -28.44 -39.18
C TRP A 53 -16.89 -27.54 -39.61
N THR A 54 -16.82 -27.11 -40.87
CA THR A 54 -15.75 -26.22 -41.34
C THR A 54 -15.82 -24.87 -40.66
N PHE A 55 -17.03 -24.33 -40.43
CA PHE A 55 -17.21 -23.10 -39.68
C PHE A 55 -16.72 -23.22 -38.22
N THR A 56 -17.13 -24.29 -37.52
CA THR A 56 -16.68 -24.55 -36.15
C THR A 56 -15.17 -24.74 -36.07
N ALA A 57 -14.59 -25.55 -36.97
CA ALA A 57 -13.15 -25.77 -37.02
C ALA A 57 -12.38 -24.47 -37.28
N THR A 58 -12.87 -23.64 -38.21
CA THR A 58 -12.27 -22.33 -38.51
C THR A 58 -12.35 -21.38 -37.31
N ALA A 59 -13.48 -21.36 -36.60
CA ALA A 59 -13.65 -20.52 -35.41
C ALA A 59 -12.68 -20.90 -34.29
N ILE A 60 -12.49 -22.21 -34.03
CA ILE A 60 -11.53 -22.70 -33.03
C ILE A 60 -10.11 -22.25 -33.40
N VAL A 61 -9.69 -22.50 -34.65
CA VAL A 61 -8.36 -22.09 -35.13
C VAL A 61 -8.16 -20.57 -35.06
N ALA A 62 -9.18 -19.78 -35.41
CA ALA A 62 -9.12 -18.32 -35.33
C ALA A 62 -8.94 -17.84 -33.89
N ILE A 63 -9.70 -18.37 -32.93
CA ILE A 63 -9.58 -18.04 -31.50
C ILE A 63 -8.19 -18.42 -30.98
N ASP A 64 -7.72 -19.62 -31.29
CA ASP A 64 -6.41 -20.10 -30.84
C ASP A 64 -5.26 -19.31 -31.48
N SER A 65 -5.38 -18.91 -32.76
CA SER A 65 -4.36 -18.11 -33.45
C SER A 65 -4.19 -16.71 -32.86
N ILE A 66 -5.27 -16.13 -32.32
CA ILE A 66 -5.24 -14.84 -31.61
C ILE A 66 -4.67 -15.04 -30.19
N ALA A 67 -4.98 -16.16 -29.54
CA ALA A 67 -4.52 -16.45 -28.17
C ALA A 67 -3.04 -16.87 -28.09
N ALA A 68 -2.55 -17.69 -29.03
CA ALA A 68 -1.23 -18.33 -28.98
C ALA A 68 -0.05 -17.35 -29.03
N GLY A 69 -0.20 -16.18 -29.67
CA GLY A 69 0.83 -15.14 -29.69
C GLY A 69 0.82 -14.20 -28.48
N SER A 70 -0.14 -14.35 -27.55
CA SER A 70 -0.37 -13.36 -26.48
C SER A 70 -0.19 -13.91 -25.07
N GLY A 71 -0.36 -15.21 -24.83
CA GLY A 71 -0.30 -15.79 -23.48
C GLY A 71 1.09 -15.72 -22.83
N GLU A 72 2.06 -16.47 -23.37
CA GLU A 72 3.38 -16.63 -22.73
C GLU A 72 4.19 -15.32 -22.71
N ASP A 73 4.24 -14.61 -23.84
CA ASP A 73 4.95 -13.32 -23.93
C ASP A 73 4.33 -12.23 -23.05
N THR A 74 3.02 -12.26 -22.82
CA THR A 74 2.39 -11.28 -21.91
C THR A 74 2.63 -11.66 -20.46
N VAL A 75 2.58 -12.94 -20.11
CA VAL A 75 2.91 -13.40 -18.74
C VAL A 75 4.37 -13.10 -18.41
N ALA A 76 5.31 -13.41 -19.32
CA ALA A 76 6.73 -13.12 -19.12
C ALA A 76 6.99 -11.61 -18.95
N ARG A 77 6.38 -10.76 -19.78
CA ARG A 77 6.50 -9.30 -19.63
C ARG A 77 5.87 -8.79 -18.34
N GLN A 78 4.70 -9.31 -17.96
CA GLN A 78 4.05 -8.94 -16.70
C GLN A 78 4.90 -9.33 -15.50
N GLN A 79 5.50 -10.51 -15.51
CA GLN A 79 6.42 -10.96 -14.48
C GLN A 79 7.64 -10.05 -14.39
N GLN A 80 8.29 -9.73 -15.50
CA GLN A 80 9.43 -8.81 -15.53
C GLN A 80 9.07 -7.42 -14.96
N MET A 81 7.91 -6.87 -15.35
CA MET A 81 7.43 -5.60 -14.81
C MET A 81 7.14 -5.68 -13.31
N PHE A 82 6.63 -6.82 -12.84
CA PHE A 82 6.38 -7.05 -11.42
C PHE A 82 7.68 -7.15 -10.61
N GLU A 83 8.66 -7.90 -11.12
CA GLU A 83 10.00 -8.01 -10.52
C GLU A 83 10.70 -6.65 -10.45
N GLN A 84 10.64 -5.84 -11.53
CA GLN A 84 11.18 -4.49 -11.53
C GLN A 84 10.52 -3.59 -10.47
N ARG A 85 9.19 -3.66 -10.34
CA ARG A 85 8.46 -2.91 -9.30
C ARG A 85 8.83 -3.37 -7.91
N LEU A 86 9.02 -4.68 -7.71
CA LEU A 86 9.42 -5.24 -6.42
C LEU A 86 10.81 -4.77 -6.01
N VAL A 87 11.77 -4.78 -6.94
CA VAL A 87 13.12 -4.26 -6.73
C VAL A 87 13.08 -2.77 -6.40
N ALA A 88 12.31 -1.97 -7.15
CA ALA A 88 12.17 -0.55 -6.88
C ALA A 88 11.57 -0.27 -5.49
N LEU A 89 10.57 -1.04 -5.08
CA LEU A 89 9.95 -0.93 -3.75
C LEU A 89 10.91 -1.36 -2.63
N SER A 90 11.68 -2.42 -2.84
CA SER A 90 12.72 -2.86 -1.89
C SER A 90 13.75 -1.76 -1.69
N ASN A 91 14.25 -1.15 -2.78
CA ASN A 91 15.23 -0.08 -2.70
C ASN A 91 14.69 1.17 -1.99
N ASP A 92 13.43 1.57 -2.22
CA ASP A 92 12.84 2.70 -1.47
C ASP A 92 12.70 2.37 0.02
N ARG A 93 12.28 1.15 0.35
CA ARG A 93 12.19 0.68 1.74
C ARG A 93 13.55 0.74 2.42
N ASP A 94 14.59 0.22 1.77
CA ASP A 94 15.95 0.19 2.35
C ASP A 94 16.48 1.61 2.55
N ARG A 95 16.27 2.50 1.57
CA ARG A 95 16.61 3.92 1.71
C ARG A 95 15.88 4.59 2.89
N ARG A 96 14.58 4.33 3.05
CA ARG A 96 13.81 4.87 4.18
C ARG A 96 14.26 4.29 5.52
N ALA A 97 14.64 3.02 5.55
CA ALA A 97 15.19 2.39 6.76
C ALA A 97 16.50 3.08 7.17
N GLU A 98 17.40 3.32 6.22
CA GLU A 98 18.63 4.07 6.49
C GLU A 98 18.35 5.52 6.94
N GLU A 99 17.38 6.20 6.31
CA GLU A 99 16.99 7.55 6.70
C GLU A 99 16.45 7.60 8.14
N ALA A 100 15.64 6.62 8.53
CA ALA A 100 15.13 6.49 9.88
C ALA A 100 16.25 6.25 10.90
N VAL A 101 17.23 5.39 10.58
CA VAL A 101 18.41 5.17 11.43
C VAL A 101 19.21 6.45 11.60
N ARG A 102 19.52 7.15 10.49
CA ARG A 102 20.23 8.44 10.53
C ARG A 102 19.46 9.51 11.30
N ALA A 103 18.13 9.53 11.23
CA ALA A 103 17.30 10.44 12.00
C ALA A 103 17.35 10.11 13.50
N GLN A 104 17.31 8.83 13.86
CA GLN A 104 17.45 8.36 15.24
C GLN A 104 18.80 8.74 15.83
N GLU A 105 19.90 8.56 15.07
CA GLU A 105 21.24 8.97 15.50
C GLU A 105 21.31 10.47 15.81
N ARG A 106 20.80 11.31 14.90
CA ARG A 106 20.75 12.77 15.12
C ARG A 106 19.88 13.14 16.32
N PHE A 107 18.76 12.45 16.52
CA PHE A 107 17.89 12.66 17.67
C PHE A 107 18.58 12.30 18.99
N ASN A 108 19.29 11.17 19.02
CA ASN A 108 20.05 10.75 20.20
C ASN A 108 21.16 11.76 20.56
N VAL A 109 21.85 12.32 19.55
CA VAL A 109 22.82 13.41 19.77
C VAL A 109 22.15 14.65 20.35
N ALA A 110 21.00 15.06 19.80
CA ALA A 110 20.24 16.20 20.31
C ALA A 110 19.75 15.98 21.76
N LEU A 111 19.29 14.76 22.10
CA LEU A 111 18.89 14.40 23.45
C LEU A 111 20.06 14.48 24.45
N ALA A 112 21.25 14.04 24.06
CA ALA A 112 22.44 14.13 24.90
C ALA A 112 22.80 15.59 25.19
N GLU A 113 22.73 16.46 24.19
CA GLU A 113 22.96 17.91 24.37
C GLU A 113 21.88 18.57 25.23
N MET A 114 20.61 18.22 25.03
CA MET A 114 19.52 18.72 25.87
C MET A 114 19.71 18.30 27.34
N SER A 115 20.09 17.05 27.59
CA SER A 115 20.39 16.55 28.94
C SER A 115 21.54 17.35 29.57
N ARG A 116 22.62 17.59 28.82
CA ARG A 116 23.76 18.40 29.29
C ARG A 116 23.36 19.85 29.59
N MET A 117 22.49 20.44 28.79
CA MET A 117 21.97 21.78 29.03
C MET A 117 21.09 21.81 30.29
N GLN A 118 20.21 20.81 30.48
CA GLN A 118 19.38 20.69 31.67
C GLN A 118 20.19 20.51 32.94
N THR A 119 21.26 19.70 32.92
CA THR A 119 22.16 19.57 34.07
C THR A 119 22.84 20.90 34.41
N ARG A 120 23.30 21.64 33.40
CA ARG A 120 23.87 22.99 33.61
C ARG A 120 22.84 23.96 34.16
N LEU A 121 21.61 23.91 33.66
CA LEU A 121 20.52 24.77 34.13
C LEU A 121 20.18 24.46 35.60
N LEU A 122 20.06 23.19 35.97
CA LEU A 122 19.81 22.77 37.35
C LEU A 122 20.93 23.22 38.29
N ALA A 123 22.20 23.02 37.91
CA ALA A 123 23.34 23.47 38.71
C ALA A 123 23.36 25.00 38.89
N SER A 124 22.93 25.75 37.87
CA SER A 124 22.79 27.20 37.93
C SER A 124 21.64 27.64 38.85
N GLU A 125 20.50 26.96 38.82
CA GLU A 125 19.38 27.24 39.71
C GLU A 125 19.71 26.88 41.17
N ASP A 126 20.40 25.76 41.41
CA ASP A 126 20.87 25.39 42.75
C ASP A 126 21.84 26.44 43.31
N SER A 127 22.84 26.85 42.52
CA SER A 127 23.79 27.90 42.92
C SER A 127 23.09 29.23 43.22
N ARG A 128 22.07 29.58 42.44
CA ARG A 128 21.27 30.80 42.64
C ARG A 128 20.49 30.72 43.96
N LYS A 129 19.88 29.57 44.26
CA LYS A 129 19.12 29.34 45.50
C LYS A 129 20.02 29.33 46.74
N GLU A 130 21.22 28.75 46.62
CA GLU A 130 22.24 28.81 47.67
C GLU A 130 22.69 30.26 47.94
N LEU A 131 22.88 31.07 46.88
CA LEU A 131 23.24 32.47 47.01
C LEU A 131 22.13 33.29 47.68
N GLU A 132 20.86 33.06 47.29
CA GLU A 132 19.69 33.70 47.92
C GLU A 132 19.63 33.37 49.42
N THR A 133 19.76 32.09 49.78
CA THR A 133 19.76 31.65 51.19
C THR A 133 20.96 32.22 51.95
N GLY A 134 22.14 32.26 51.33
CA GLY A 134 23.35 32.82 51.92
C GLY A 134 23.21 34.31 52.24
N ILE A 135 22.58 35.07 51.34
CA ILE A 135 22.29 36.49 51.57
C ILE A 135 21.35 36.67 52.76
N ASP A 136 20.28 35.87 52.86
CA ASP A 136 19.34 35.95 53.98
C ASP A 136 20.02 35.66 55.33
N VAL A 137 20.89 34.64 55.39
CA VAL A 137 21.65 34.32 56.61
C VAL A 137 22.63 35.44 56.97
N ILE A 138 23.33 36.02 56.00
CA ILE A 138 24.27 37.14 56.23
C ILE A 138 23.51 38.36 56.73
N GLN A 139 22.36 38.71 56.14
CA GLN A 139 21.55 39.83 56.57
C GLN A 139 21.03 39.66 57.99
N ASN A 140 20.53 38.47 58.33
CA ASN A 140 20.06 38.15 59.69
C ASN A 140 21.20 38.22 60.71
N THR A 141 22.37 37.68 60.37
CA THR A 141 23.54 37.75 61.25
C THR A 141 24.00 39.20 61.45
N LEU A 142 24.08 39.98 60.38
CA LEU A 142 24.47 41.38 60.44
C LEU A 142 23.49 42.20 61.31
N ARG A 143 22.18 41.95 61.18
CA ARG A 143 21.14 42.56 62.03
C ARG A 143 21.37 42.21 63.50
N ARG A 144 21.55 40.93 63.82
CA ARG A 144 21.81 40.48 65.20
C ARG A 144 23.07 41.11 65.79
N THR A 145 24.17 41.14 65.03
CA THR A 145 25.43 41.75 65.49
C THR A 145 25.30 43.25 65.71
N ILE A 146 24.49 43.95 64.90
CA ILE A 146 24.18 45.37 65.12
C ILE A 146 23.40 45.57 66.43
N GLU A 147 22.38 44.74 66.67
CA GLU A 147 21.59 44.79 67.90
C GLU A 147 22.44 44.50 69.15
N GLU A 148 23.28 43.45 69.10
CA GLU A 148 24.22 43.11 70.18
C GLU A 148 25.21 44.27 70.45
N ARG A 149 25.74 44.87 69.38
CA ARG A 149 26.63 46.05 69.48
C ARG A 149 25.93 47.23 70.12
N ASP A 150 24.70 47.52 69.71
CA ASP A 150 23.95 48.67 70.20
C ASP A 150 23.53 48.46 71.67
N ALA A 151 23.18 47.24 72.06
CA ALA A 151 22.96 46.85 73.46
C ALA A 151 24.23 47.01 74.31
N ALA A 152 25.39 46.55 73.81
CA ALA A 152 26.67 46.69 74.50
C ALA A 152 27.08 48.17 74.66
N ARG A 153 26.82 49.01 73.64
CA ARG A 153 27.04 50.46 73.72
C ARG A 153 26.13 51.11 74.76
N ALA A 154 24.83 50.78 74.76
CA ALA A 154 23.90 51.28 75.75
C ALA A 154 24.29 50.87 77.19
N ALA A 155 24.78 49.65 77.38
CA ALA A 155 25.31 49.16 78.66
C ALA A 155 26.60 49.89 79.09
N LEU A 156 27.49 50.20 78.14
CA LEU A 156 28.68 51.01 78.41
C LEU A 156 28.33 52.45 78.78
N ASP A 157 27.37 53.07 78.09
CA ASP A 157 26.94 54.43 78.36
C ASP A 157 26.22 54.53 79.71
N SER A 158 25.40 53.54 80.08
CA SER A 158 24.79 53.46 81.41
C SER A 158 25.82 53.25 82.53
N ALA A 159 26.83 52.41 82.30
CA ALA A 159 27.94 52.23 83.24
C ALA A 159 28.78 53.52 83.41
N LYS A 160 29.00 54.28 82.32
CA LYS A 160 29.68 55.58 82.37
C LYS A 160 28.86 56.64 83.11
N LEU A 161 27.54 56.67 82.92
CA LEU A 161 26.65 57.55 83.70
C LEU A 161 26.69 57.21 85.19
N ALA A 162 26.74 55.93 85.55
CA ALA A 162 26.87 55.48 86.94
C ALA A 162 28.27 55.75 87.54
N ALA A 163 29.31 55.78 86.71
CA ALA A 163 30.69 56.06 87.11
C ALA A 163 31.07 57.54 87.10
N ALA A 164 30.18 58.44 86.65
CA ALA A 164 30.39 59.88 86.79
C ALA A 164 30.31 60.24 88.29
N PRO A 165 31.42 60.67 88.93
CA PRO A 165 31.37 61.06 90.33
C PRO A 165 30.51 62.31 90.44
N GLY A 166 29.59 62.30 91.41
CA GLY A 166 28.93 63.51 91.87
C GLY A 166 29.99 64.51 92.31
N SER A 167 30.35 65.45 91.45
CA SER A 167 30.98 66.69 91.87
C SER A 167 29.91 67.47 92.61
N GLY A 168 29.98 67.37 93.94
CA GLY A 168 29.03 68.01 94.83
C GLY A 168 28.98 69.53 94.66
N ARG A 169 27.80 70.07 94.94
CA ARG A 169 27.56 71.02 96.03
C ARG A 169 26.08 70.99 96.38
#